data_AF-A0A820KGP0-F1
#
_entry.id   AF-A0A820KGP0-F1
#
_cell.length_a   1.000
_cell.length_b   1.000
_cell.length_c   1.000
_cell.angle_alpha   90.00
_cell.angle_beta   90.00
_cell.angle_gamma   90.00
#
_symmetry.space_group_name_H-M   'P 1'
#
loop_
_entity.id
_entity.type
_entity.pdbx_description
1 polymer ?
#
loop_
_entity_poly.entity_id
_entity_poly.type
_entity_poly.pdbx_seq_one_letter_code
_entity_poly.pdbx_strand_id
1 'polypeptide(L)'
;KKYCHHNLTEWDNYLSAVVWAYNSTVHSTTQFIPYELAFKSFALRSARINIQQQQIASKERYDQGRRHPIYKAGDFVWLKHSINRTKFDVRFDGPFVIINRINQVKYLIEHTELGYRQYEHLNNLIPFYDRD
;
A
#
# COMPACT_ATOMS: atom_id res chain seq x y z
N LYS A 1 -1.70 24.20 13.72
CA LYS A 1 -3.05 24.83 13.77
C LYS A 1 -4.08 23.70 13.71
N LYS A 2 -4.98 23.58 14.69
CA LYS A 2 -6.13 22.66 14.60
C LYS A 2 -7.10 23.25 13.58
N TYR A 3 -7.38 22.51 12.51
CA TYR A 3 -8.37 22.88 11.49
C TYR A 3 -9.79 22.44 11.87
N CYS A 4 -9.96 21.88 13.07
CA CYS A 4 -11.26 21.42 13.56
C CYS A 4 -11.96 22.55 14.30
N HIS A 5 -13.26 22.73 14.00
CA HIS A 5 -14.14 23.62 14.74
C HIS A 5 -14.26 23.15 16.21
N HIS A 6 -14.45 24.09 17.13
CA HIS A 6 -14.55 23.78 18.57
C HIS A 6 -15.82 23.00 18.91
N ASN A 7 -16.88 23.15 18.11
CA ASN A 7 -18.11 22.40 18.22
C ASN A 7 -18.21 21.36 17.10
N LEU A 8 -18.11 20.07 17.45
CA LEU A 8 -18.08 18.95 16.50
C LEU A 8 -19.48 18.51 16.05
N THR A 9 -20.56 18.95 16.70
CA THR A 9 -21.94 18.57 16.38
C THR A 9 -22.58 19.41 15.29
N GLU A 10 -21.96 20.53 14.89
CA GLU A 10 -22.51 21.49 13.90
C GLU A 10 -21.90 21.32 12.50
N TRP A 11 -21.28 20.18 12.21
CA TRP A 11 -20.55 19.97 10.95
C TRP A 11 -21.43 20.08 9.70
N ASP A 12 -22.73 19.78 9.84
CA ASP A 12 -23.75 19.82 8.79
C ASP A 12 -24.01 21.25 8.29
N ASN A 13 -24.01 22.23 9.19
CA ASN A 13 -24.16 23.65 8.85
C ASN A 13 -23.04 24.17 7.92
N TYR A 14 -21.86 23.55 8.00
CA TYR A 14 -20.70 23.92 7.17
C TYR A 14 -20.58 23.11 5.89
N LEU A 15 -21.42 22.07 5.69
CA LEU A 15 -21.31 21.18 4.55
C LEU A 15 -21.46 21.93 3.23
N SER A 16 -22.38 22.89 3.15
CA SER A 16 -22.59 23.72 1.95
C SER A 16 -21.33 24.52 1.58
N ALA A 17 -20.69 25.17 2.56
CA ALA A 17 -19.47 25.92 2.37
C ALA A 17 -18.28 25.01 1.99
N VAL A 18 -18.18 23.83 2.59
CA VAL A 18 -17.13 22.84 2.29
C VAL A 18 -17.30 22.28 0.89
N VAL A 19 -18.52 21.92 0.48
CA VAL A 19 -18.82 21.43 -0.87
C VAL A 19 -18.54 22.51 -1.91
N TRP A 20 -18.90 23.77 -1.63
CA TRP A 20 -18.57 24.89 -2.52
C TRP A 20 -17.05 25.03 -2.68
N ALA A 21 -16.32 25.11 -1.56
CA ALA A 21 -14.86 25.22 -1.57
C ALA A 21 -14.23 24.05 -2.34
N TYR A 22 -14.63 22.82 -2.06
CA TYR A 22 -14.13 21.64 -2.75
C TYR A 22 -14.38 21.72 -4.26
N ASN A 23 -15.60 22.04 -4.68
CA ASN A 23 -15.97 22.10 -6.10
C ASN A 23 -15.37 23.28 -6.86
N SER A 24 -14.90 24.32 -6.17
CA SER A 24 -14.31 25.52 -6.76
C SER A 24 -12.79 25.64 -6.57
N THR A 25 -12.16 24.78 -5.78
CA THR A 25 -10.70 24.77 -5.59
C THR A 25 -10.02 23.91 -6.63
N VAL A 26 -8.86 24.36 -7.13
CA VAL A 26 -8.06 23.60 -8.09
C VAL A 26 -7.34 22.47 -7.34
N HIS A 27 -7.55 21.23 -7.77
CA HIS A 27 -6.86 20.08 -7.19
C HIS A 27 -5.48 19.91 -7.84
N SER A 28 -4.43 19.72 -7.02
CA SER A 28 -3.04 19.61 -7.49
C SER A 28 -2.79 18.40 -8.42
N THR A 29 -3.53 17.31 -8.27
CA THR A 29 -3.39 16.12 -9.12
C THR A 29 -3.95 16.32 -10.53
N THR A 30 -5.09 16.99 -10.65
CA THR A 30 -5.78 17.18 -11.93
C THR A 30 -5.46 18.52 -12.58
N GLN A 31 -5.10 19.53 -11.78
CA GLN A 31 -4.96 20.95 -12.15
C GLN A 31 -6.29 21.60 -12.56
N PHE A 32 -7.43 21.00 -12.21
CA PHE A 32 -8.76 21.52 -12.48
C PHE A 32 -9.63 21.49 -11.21
N ILE A 33 -10.67 22.31 -11.21
CA ILE A 33 -11.72 22.25 -10.20
C ILE A 33 -12.68 21.09 -10.49
N PRO A 34 -13.23 20.39 -9.48
CA PRO A 34 -14.11 19.24 -9.70
C PRO A 34 -15.34 19.55 -10.57
N TYR A 35 -15.93 20.74 -10.43
CA TYR A 35 -17.05 21.18 -11.26
C TYR A 35 -16.70 21.19 -12.76
N GLU A 36 -15.50 21.61 -13.13
CA GLU A 36 -15.08 21.63 -14.53
C GLU A 36 -14.90 20.23 -15.11
N LEU A 37 -14.45 19.28 -14.29
CA LEU A 37 -14.32 17.88 -14.73
C LEU A 37 -15.67 17.25 -15.06
N ALA A 38 -16.73 17.65 -14.35
CA ALA A 38 -18.08 17.15 -14.58
C ALA A 38 -18.71 17.75 -15.85
N PHE A 39 -18.50 19.05 -16.10
CA PHE A 39 -19.27 19.78 -17.11
C PHE A 39 -18.46 20.26 -18.32
N LYS A 40 -17.13 20.26 -18.27
CA LYS A 40 -16.26 20.73 -19.37
C LYS A 40 -15.44 19.57 -19.95
N SER A 41 -15.82 19.13 -21.14
CA SER A 41 -15.18 18.00 -21.85
C SER A 41 -13.67 18.19 -22.08
N PHE A 42 -13.22 19.43 -22.32
CA PHE A 42 -11.79 19.73 -22.46
C PHE A 42 -11.02 19.53 -21.15
N ALA A 43 -11.55 20.02 -20.02
CA ALA A 43 -10.95 19.85 -18.71
C ALA A 43 -10.83 18.36 -18.33
N LEU A 44 -11.87 17.57 -18.64
CA LEU A 44 -11.85 16.13 -18.42
C LEU A 44 -10.75 15.41 -19.22
N ARG A 45 -10.59 15.75 -20.51
CA ARG A 45 -9.55 15.17 -21.36
C ARG A 45 -8.14 15.51 -20.84
N SER A 46 -7.90 16.77 -20.51
CA SER A 46 -6.61 17.25 -19.98
C SER A 46 -6.29 16.62 -18.63
N ALA A 47 -7.27 16.54 -17.73
CA ALA A 47 -7.10 15.89 -16.42
C ALA A 47 -6.75 14.41 -16.55
N ARG A 48 -7.36 13.68 -17.49
CA ARG A 48 -7.03 12.27 -17.74
C ARG A 48 -5.58 12.07 -18.15
N ILE A 49 -5.07 12.91 -19.04
CA ILE A 49 -3.66 12.87 -19.47
C ILE A 49 -2.74 13.14 -18.28
N ASN A 50 -3.05 14.17 -17.48
CA ASN A 50 -2.28 14.53 -16.29
C ASN A 50 -2.26 13.37 -15.27
N ILE A 51 -3.43 12.79 -14.97
CA ILE A 51 -3.55 11.65 -14.06
C ILE A 51 -2.70 10.48 -14.56
N GLN A 52 -2.76 10.16 -15.86
CA GLN A 52 -2.00 9.06 -16.43
C GLN A 52 -0.49 9.29 -16.29
N GLN A 53 0.00 10.49 -16.63
CA GLN A 53 1.41 10.84 -16.49
C GLN A 53 1.86 10.77 -15.02
N GLN A 54 1.06 11.31 -14.09
CA GLN A 54 1.36 11.26 -12.66
C GLN A 54 1.36 9.83 -12.12
N GLN A 55 0.46 8.96 -12.60
CA GLN A 55 0.44 7.54 -12.24
C GLN A 55 1.71 6.83 -12.71
N ILE A 56 2.17 7.07 -13.93
CA ILE A 56 3.41 6.49 -14.48
C ILE A 56 4.61 6.95 -13.64
N ALA A 57 4.77 8.26 -13.44
CA ALA A 57 5.88 8.81 -12.68
C ALA A 57 5.87 8.37 -11.20
N SER A 58 4.68 8.24 -10.61
CA SER A 58 4.52 7.72 -9.25
C SER A 58 4.91 6.23 -9.17
N LYS A 59 4.53 5.44 -10.17
CA LYS A 59 4.92 4.02 -10.26
C LYS A 59 6.43 3.88 -10.38
N GLU A 60 7.06 4.62 -11.29
CA GLU A 60 8.51 4.61 -11.46
C GLU A 60 9.23 4.98 -10.16
N ARG A 61 8.82 6.07 -9.50
CA ARG A 61 9.40 6.48 -8.20
C ARG A 61 9.18 5.44 -7.09
N TYR A 62 8.05 4.76 -7.09
CA TYR A 62 7.77 3.72 -6.10
C TYR A 62 8.58 2.45 -6.35
N ASP A 63 8.79 2.10 -7.61
CA ASP A 63 9.59 0.95 -8.02
C ASP A 63 11.10 1.24 -7.94
N GLN A 64 11.53 2.52 -7.94
CA GLN A 64 12.92 2.95 -7.75
C GLN A 64 13.48 2.45 -6.40
N GLY A 65 14.60 1.72 -6.47
CA GLY A 65 15.30 1.21 -5.30
C GLY A 65 14.61 0.03 -4.61
N ARG A 66 13.52 -0.50 -5.17
CA ARG A 66 12.81 -1.63 -4.57
C ARG A 66 13.61 -2.92 -4.76
N ARG A 67 14.01 -3.53 -3.64
CA ARG A 67 14.66 -4.85 -3.63
C ARG A 67 13.58 -5.93 -3.71
N HIS A 68 13.70 -6.80 -4.70
CA HIS A 68 12.85 -7.98 -4.85
C HIS A 68 13.71 -9.25 -4.71
N PRO A 69 13.93 -9.74 -3.47
CA PRO A 69 14.62 -11.00 -3.29
C PRO A 69 13.85 -12.12 -3.99
N ILE A 70 14.55 -12.96 -4.75
CA ILE A 70 13.96 -14.10 -5.43
C ILE A 70 14.36 -15.33 -4.65
N TYR A 71 13.37 -16.01 -4.10
CA TYR A 71 13.57 -17.29 -3.43
C TYR A 71 13.26 -18.46 -4.34
N LYS A 72 13.95 -19.58 -4.11
CA LYS A 72 13.76 -20.87 -4.78
C LYS A 72 13.02 -21.83 -3.87
N ALA A 73 12.43 -22.87 -4.47
CA ALA A 73 11.88 -23.98 -3.71
C ALA A 73 13.00 -24.68 -2.92
N GLY A 74 12.77 -24.95 -1.64
CA GLY A 74 13.73 -25.50 -0.70
C GLY A 74 14.48 -24.47 0.15
N ASP A 75 14.39 -23.17 -0.17
CA ASP A 75 15.04 -22.13 0.65
C ASP A 75 14.32 -21.98 2.00
N PHE A 76 15.10 -21.83 3.07
CA PHE A 76 14.58 -21.52 4.41
C PHE A 76 14.38 -20.01 4.58
N VAL A 77 13.24 -19.63 5.15
CA VAL A 77 12.84 -18.25 5.39
C VAL A 77 12.15 -18.10 6.73
N TRP A 78 12.40 -16.97 7.38
CA TRP A 78 11.64 -16.51 8.53
C TRP A 78 10.37 -15.77 8.06
N LEU A 79 9.27 -15.94 8.79
CA LEU A 79 8.04 -15.20 8.53
C LEU A 79 7.86 -14.02 9.50
N LYS A 80 7.55 -12.84 8.97
CA LYS A 80 7.25 -11.65 9.78
C LYS A 80 5.82 -11.69 10.31
N HIS A 81 5.66 -11.70 11.64
CA HIS A 81 4.37 -11.52 12.29
C HIS A 81 3.75 -10.16 11.94
N SER A 82 2.45 -10.14 11.61
CA SER A 82 1.78 -8.93 11.12
C SER A 82 0.76 -8.29 12.08
N ILE A 83 0.33 -8.92 13.18
CA ILE A 83 -0.79 -8.36 13.98
C ILE A 83 -0.60 -8.56 15.50
N ASN A 84 -0.98 -7.53 16.28
CA ASN A 84 -1.17 -7.51 17.74
C ASN A 84 0.00 -8.04 18.60
N ARG A 85 1.21 -7.51 18.36
CA ARG A 85 2.35 -7.83 19.22
C ARG A 85 2.41 -6.94 20.47
N THR A 86 2.73 -7.56 21.59
CA THR A 86 3.25 -6.90 22.78
C THR A 86 4.75 -6.58 22.60
N LYS A 87 5.33 -5.80 23.52
CA LYS A 87 6.72 -5.32 23.41
C LYS A 87 7.76 -6.45 23.39
N PHE A 88 7.45 -7.62 23.95
CA PHE A 88 8.38 -8.73 24.13
C PHE A 88 8.09 -9.95 23.25
N ASP A 89 7.12 -9.86 22.34
CA ASP A 89 6.80 -10.97 21.45
C ASP A 89 7.89 -11.17 20.38
N VAL A 90 8.08 -12.43 19.98
CA VAL A 90 9.02 -12.81 18.92
C VAL A 90 8.70 -12.08 17.62
N ARG A 91 9.75 -11.52 17.00
CA ARG A 91 9.56 -10.67 15.82
C ARG A 91 9.24 -11.51 14.56
N PHE A 92 9.73 -12.73 14.52
CA PHE A 92 9.67 -13.63 13.38
C PHE A 92 9.23 -15.00 13.87
N ASP A 93 8.38 -15.65 13.08
CA ASP A 93 7.98 -17.04 13.30
C ASP A 93 8.84 -17.96 12.44
N GLY A 94 9.07 -19.17 12.97
CA GLY A 94 9.84 -20.35 12.53
C GLY A 94 10.69 -20.30 11.25
N PRO A 95 11.67 -21.20 11.09
CA PRO A 95 12.13 -21.51 9.76
C PRO A 95 10.97 -22.15 8.99
N PHE A 96 10.55 -21.49 7.92
CA PHE A 96 9.67 -22.05 6.92
C PHE A 96 10.50 -22.45 5.72
N VAL A 97 10.11 -23.53 5.04
CA VAL A 97 10.65 -23.88 3.74
C VAL A 97 9.74 -23.37 2.63
N ILE A 98 10.33 -22.80 1.59
CA ILE A 98 9.58 -22.41 0.40
C ILE A 98 9.26 -23.65 -0.41
N ILE A 99 7.97 -23.93 -0.62
CA ILE A 99 7.53 -25.07 -1.41
C ILE A 99 7.52 -24.71 -2.89
N ASN A 100 6.85 -23.62 -3.24
CA ASN A 100 6.83 -23.13 -4.60
C ASN A 100 6.48 -21.63 -4.66
N ARG A 101 6.75 -21.04 -5.83
CA ARG A 101 6.38 -19.67 -6.16
C ARG A 101 5.03 -19.67 -6.86
N ILE A 102 4.05 -18.98 -6.29
CA ILE A 102 2.71 -18.86 -6.87
C ILE A 102 2.65 -17.69 -7.86
N ASN A 103 3.24 -16.55 -7.50
CA ASN A 103 3.35 -15.40 -8.40
C ASN A 103 4.61 -14.59 -8.11
N GLN A 104 4.75 -13.41 -8.73
CA GLN A 104 5.94 -12.59 -8.57
C GLN A 104 6.24 -12.20 -7.11
N VAL A 105 5.20 -12.05 -6.28
CA VAL A 105 5.25 -11.52 -4.92
C VAL A 105 4.68 -12.46 -3.86
N LYS A 106 4.24 -13.67 -4.22
CA LYS A 106 3.52 -14.59 -3.32
C LYS A 106 4.05 -16.01 -3.47
N TYR A 107 4.33 -16.63 -2.34
CA TYR A 107 4.95 -17.94 -2.21
C TYR A 107 4.09 -18.84 -1.32
N LEU A 108 4.16 -20.14 -1.56
CA LEU A 108 3.66 -21.16 -0.63
C LEU A 108 4.81 -21.57 0.27
N ILE A 109 4.60 -21.46 1.57
CA ILE A 109 5.58 -21.82 2.59
C ILE A 109 5.03 -22.94 3.48
N GLU A 110 5.91 -23.79 3.98
CA GLU A 110 5.59 -24.87 4.91
C GLU A 110 6.42 -24.70 6.18
N HIS A 111 5.78 -24.81 7.34
CA HIS A 111 6.48 -24.72 8.62
C HIS A 111 7.28 -26.01 8.85
N THR A 112 8.58 -25.90 9.13
CA THR A 112 9.47 -27.07 9.21
C THR A 112 9.07 -28.07 10.31
N GLU A 113 8.65 -27.58 11.48
CA GLU A 113 8.28 -28.46 12.62
C GLU A 113 6.81 -28.92 12.59
N LEU A 114 5.88 -27.99 12.37
CA LEU A 114 4.44 -28.24 12.46
C LEU A 114 3.81 -28.75 11.14
N GLY A 115 4.51 -28.63 10.01
CA GLY A 115 4.09 -29.16 8.71
C GLY A 115 2.88 -28.48 8.06
N TYR A 116 2.32 -27.43 8.66
CA TYR A 116 1.24 -26.68 8.03
C TYR A 116 1.77 -25.78 6.91
N ARG A 117 0.91 -25.51 5.93
CA ARG A 117 1.24 -24.70 4.75
C ARG A 117 0.41 -23.42 4.73
N GLN A 118 1.04 -22.33 4.31
CA GLN A 118 0.35 -21.06 4.14
C GLN A 118 0.90 -20.28 2.96
N TYR A 119 0.07 -19.37 2.45
CA TYR A 119 0.47 -18.49 1.38
C TYR A 119 0.91 -17.14 1.92
N GLU A 120 2.13 -16.75 1.61
CA GLU A 120 2.72 -15.53 2.15
C GLU A 120 3.26 -14.61 1.08
N HIS A 121 3.17 -13.31 1.38
CA HIS A 121 3.68 -12.27 0.51
C HIS A 121 5.20 -12.11 0.72
N LEU A 122 5.94 -11.86 -0.36
CA LEU A 122 7.40 -11.73 -0.38
C LEU A 122 7.92 -10.77 0.69
N ASN A 123 7.24 -9.63 0.89
CA ASN A 123 7.60 -8.64 1.93
C ASN A 123 7.55 -9.17 3.38
N ASN A 124 6.86 -10.29 3.62
CA ASN A 124 6.78 -10.92 4.93
C ASN A 124 7.86 -11.99 5.11
N LEU A 125 8.54 -12.39 4.04
CA LEU A 125 9.59 -13.40 4.07
C LEU A 125 10.96 -12.76 4.27
N ILE A 126 11.76 -13.35 5.13
CA ILE A 126 13.12 -12.91 5.42
C ILE A 126 14.03 -14.13 5.23
N PRO A 127 15.18 -13.99 4.53
CA PRO A 127 16.09 -15.12 4.36
C PRO A 127 16.55 -15.65 5.72
N PHE A 128 16.49 -16.97 5.89
CA PHE A 128 17.11 -17.66 7.02
C PHE A 128 18.59 -17.87 6.68
N TYR A 129 19.49 -17.38 7.53
CA TYR A 129 20.92 -17.67 7.45
C TYR A 129 21.28 -18.46 8.70
N ASP A 130 21.85 -19.64 8.50
CA ASP A 130 22.36 -20.42 9.62
C ASP A 130 23.51 -19.66 10.28
N ARG A 131 23.60 -19.77 11.61
CA ARG A 131 24.67 -19.17 12.40
C ARG A 131 25.67 -20.26 12.75
N ASP A 132 26.35 -20.77 11.73
CA ASP A 132 27.60 -21.52 11.91
C ASP A 132 28.79 -20.57 12.07
#